data_AF-A0A1Q9AU41-F1
#
_entry.id   AF-A0A1Q9AU41-F1
#
_cell.length_a   1.000
_cell.length_b   1.000
_cell.length_c   1.000
_cell.angle_alpha   90.00
_cell.angle_beta   90.00
_cell.angle_gamma   90.00
#
_symmetry.space_group_name_H-M   'P 1'
#
loop_
_entity.id
_entity.type
_entity.pdbx_description
1 polymer ?
#
loop_
_entity_poly.entity_id
_entity_poly.type
_entity_poly.pdbx_seq_one_letter_code
_entity_poly.pdbx_strand_id
1 'polypeptide(L)'
;MPEHLPRESVIHAGPCACPACGGALRRIGADVTESLDYVPGRFKVVRHVREAFAGRACEQVVQAPAPHHAVPCGRAGPGLLAHIAVAKFDDHLPLYRQAEIYARDGVGLASSTLSGWLGATATTLMPLVDLLRREVIAGSAVLHGDDTPIPVLAPGHRQDPDRTALDLRARRASPWGHPSASGGVLRLARRRGERPLAHLAGFSGVLVADGYAGFKGLYEKARLGGALTEAACWAHVRRKIFDVYAATGSVLAAEALARIGALYGIERGLHGKPPDARSRERQARTKPLAAALKVWAEKA
;
A
#
# COMPACT_ATOMS: atom_id res chain seq x y z
N MET A 1 29.70 -9.69 8.63
CA MET A 1 28.85 -9.99 7.46
C MET A 1 29.40 -11.28 6.85
N PRO A 2 28.59 -12.22 6.34
CA PRO A 2 29.11 -13.52 5.92
C PRO A 2 30.23 -13.39 4.88
N GLU A 3 31.33 -14.12 5.09
CA GLU A 3 32.54 -13.97 4.29
C GLU A 3 32.39 -14.50 2.87
N HIS A 4 31.57 -15.53 2.68
CA HIS A 4 31.35 -16.19 1.39
C HIS A 4 30.53 -15.36 0.39
N LEU A 5 29.86 -14.29 0.82
CA LEU A 5 29.00 -13.49 -0.06
C LEU A 5 29.83 -12.60 -1.01
N PRO A 6 29.39 -12.43 -2.28
CA PRO A 6 30.05 -11.54 -3.22
C PRO A 6 29.98 -10.09 -2.74
N ARG A 7 31.09 -9.37 -2.88
CA ARG A 7 31.22 -7.95 -2.49
C ARG A 7 31.25 -7.05 -3.71
N GLU A 8 30.39 -6.05 -3.71
CA GLU A 8 30.36 -4.99 -4.71
C GLU A 8 30.80 -3.69 -4.04
N SER A 9 31.86 -3.08 -4.55
CA SER A 9 32.41 -1.85 -3.95
C SER A 9 31.91 -0.61 -4.69
N VAL A 10 31.33 0.32 -3.94
CA VAL A 10 30.94 1.65 -4.40
C VAL A 10 31.89 2.67 -3.78
N ILE A 11 32.71 3.29 -4.59
CA ILE A 11 33.69 4.29 -4.15
C ILE A 11 33.04 5.67 -4.20
N HIS A 12 32.96 6.32 -3.04
CA HIS A 12 32.52 7.71 -2.92
C HIS A 12 33.74 8.59 -2.99
N ALA A 13 34.02 9.11 -4.19
CA ALA A 13 35.18 9.95 -4.44
C ALA A 13 35.14 11.23 -3.57
N GLY A 14 36.28 11.58 -2.99
CA GLY A 14 36.46 12.86 -2.32
C GLY A 14 36.51 14.02 -3.33
N PRO A 15 36.44 15.27 -2.85
CA PRO A 15 36.57 16.44 -3.72
C PRO A 15 37.98 16.53 -4.33
N CYS A 16 38.11 17.19 -5.47
CA CYS A 16 39.40 17.33 -6.17
C CYS A 16 40.36 18.36 -5.53
N ALA A 17 39.84 19.24 -4.66
CA ALA A 17 40.59 20.27 -3.96
C ALA A 17 40.05 20.44 -2.53
N CYS A 18 40.88 20.96 -1.63
CA CYS A 18 40.46 21.22 -0.25
C CYS A 18 39.36 22.31 -0.23
N PRO A 19 38.16 22.04 0.31
CA PRO A 19 37.09 23.03 0.36
C PRO A 19 37.40 24.20 1.31
N ALA A 20 38.36 24.04 2.23
CA ALA A 20 38.75 25.09 3.18
C ALA A 20 39.80 26.06 2.62
N CYS A 21 40.77 25.57 1.84
CA CYS A 21 41.91 26.39 1.37
C CYS A 21 42.17 26.35 -0.14
N GLY A 22 41.41 25.57 -0.92
CA GLY A 22 41.60 25.37 -2.36
C GLY A 22 42.84 24.55 -2.74
N GLY A 23 43.67 24.16 -1.78
CA GLY A 23 44.94 23.47 -2.02
C GLY A 23 44.80 21.98 -2.37
N ALA A 24 45.92 21.39 -2.77
CA ALA A 24 46.02 19.97 -3.11
C ALA A 24 45.75 19.05 -1.90
N LEU A 25 45.13 17.91 -2.18
CA LEU A 25 44.76 16.90 -1.18
C LEU A 25 45.75 15.72 -1.17
N ARG A 26 45.93 15.11 0.00
CA ARG A 26 46.63 13.83 0.19
C ARG A 26 45.65 12.80 0.74
N ARG A 27 45.52 11.64 0.09
CA ARG A 27 44.73 10.53 0.63
C ARG A 27 45.38 10.02 1.93
N ILE A 28 44.59 9.93 3.00
CA ILE A 28 45.05 9.50 4.33
C ILE A 28 44.43 8.16 4.76
N GLY A 29 43.34 7.74 4.13
CA GLY A 29 42.67 6.48 4.47
C GLY A 29 41.34 6.35 3.75
N ALA A 30 40.54 5.38 4.17
CA ALA A 30 39.16 5.24 3.73
C ALA A 30 38.31 4.59 4.83
N ASP A 31 37.10 5.10 5.01
CA ASP A 31 36.10 4.44 5.84
C ASP A 31 35.28 3.48 4.98
N VAL A 32 35.06 2.29 5.51
CA VAL A 32 34.34 1.23 4.80
C VAL A 32 33.08 0.87 5.58
N THR A 33 31.92 1.03 4.93
CA THR A 33 30.63 0.60 5.47
C THR A 33 30.07 -0.52 4.61
N GLU A 34 29.69 -1.63 5.25
CA GLU A 34 29.11 -2.80 4.56
C GLU A 34 27.61 -2.93 4.88
N SER A 35 26.81 -3.10 3.83
CA SER A 35 25.39 -3.44 3.90
C SER A 35 25.12 -4.77 3.19
N LEU A 36 24.19 -5.55 3.71
CA LEU A 36 23.68 -6.78 3.11
C LEU A 36 22.52 -6.44 2.19
N ASP A 37 22.61 -6.82 0.93
CA ASP A 37 21.58 -6.57 -0.07
C ASP A 37 21.14 -7.85 -0.78
N TYR A 38 20.01 -7.78 -1.46
CA TYR A 38 19.43 -8.91 -2.16
C TYR A 38 19.16 -8.55 -3.61
N VAL A 39 19.66 -9.41 -4.51
CA VAL A 39 19.28 -9.46 -5.92
C VAL A 39 18.48 -10.75 -6.07
N PRO A 40 17.39 -10.80 -6.85
CA PRO A 40 16.59 -12.01 -6.99
C PRO A 40 17.45 -13.28 -7.13
N GLY A 41 17.34 -14.18 -6.14
CA GLY A 41 18.05 -15.44 -6.07
C GLY A 41 19.42 -15.43 -5.39
N ARG A 42 19.97 -14.30 -4.94
CA ARG A 42 21.25 -14.26 -4.19
C ARG A 42 21.44 -13.04 -3.29
N PHE A 43 22.15 -13.26 -2.20
CA PHE A 43 22.65 -12.19 -1.34
C PHE A 43 23.97 -11.61 -1.88
N LYS A 44 24.17 -10.32 -1.64
CA LYS A 44 25.46 -9.64 -1.87
C LYS A 44 25.77 -8.70 -0.72
N VAL A 45 27.03 -8.33 -0.58
CA VAL A 45 27.47 -7.28 0.34
C VAL A 45 27.84 -6.05 -0.49
N VAL A 46 27.16 -4.93 -0.25
CA VAL A 46 27.54 -3.65 -0.84
C VAL A 46 28.49 -2.94 0.11
N ARG A 47 29.68 -2.63 -0.38
CA ARG A 47 30.74 -1.98 0.36
C ARG A 47 30.86 -0.53 -0.10
N HIS A 48 30.44 0.40 0.74
CA HIS A 48 30.64 1.82 0.51
C HIS A 48 32.01 2.24 1.04
N VAL A 49 32.89 2.66 0.15
CA VAL A 49 34.26 3.11 0.46
C VAL A 49 34.30 4.63 0.36
N ARG A 50 34.50 5.31 1.48
CA ARG A 50 34.60 6.77 1.55
C ARG A 50 36.05 7.15 1.79
N GLU A 51 36.72 7.57 0.73
CA GLU A 51 38.11 7.98 0.82
C GLU A 51 38.26 9.27 1.64
N ALA A 52 39.15 9.24 2.62
CA ALA A 52 39.50 10.36 3.46
C ALA A 52 40.78 11.02 2.95
N PHE A 53 40.76 12.35 2.90
CA PHE A 53 41.87 13.19 2.44
C PHE A 53 42.22 14.24 3.49
N ALA A 54 43.47 14.68 3.51
CA ALA A 54 43.91 15.86 4.25
C ALA A 54 44.42 16.93 3.29
N GLY A 55 44.06 18.19 3.54
CA GLY A 55 44.64 19.34 2.85
C GLY A 55 46.13 19.47 3.15
N ARG A 56 46.98 19.61 2.12
CA ARG A 56 48.43 19.71 2.33
C ARG A 56 48.86 21.00 3.03
N ALA A 57 48.10 22.08 2.88
CA ALA A 57 48.43 23.40 3.42
C ALA A 57 47.78 23.70 4.77
N CYS A 58 46.60 23.12 5.04
CA CYS A 58 45.80 23.44 6.23
C CYS A 58 45.49 22.22 7.11
N GLU A 59 45.93 21.03 6.71
CA GLU A 59 45.71 19.75 7.40
C GLU A 59 44.24 19.35 7.64
N GLN A 60 43.28 20.12 7.12
CA GLN A 60 41.85 19.84 7.23
C GLN A 60 41.51 18.49 6.60
N VAL A 61 40.84 17.63 7.36
CA VAL A 61 40.32 16.34 6.88
C VAL A 61 39.03 16.56 6.08
N VAL A 62 38.96 15.94 4.92
CA VAL A 62 37.87 16.04 3.95
C VAL A 62 37.52 14.63 3.49
N GLN A 63 36.22 14.33 3.46
CA GLN A 63 35.71 13.03 3.06
C GLN A 63 34.34 13.22 2.42
N ALA A 64 33.99 12.39 1.44
CA ALA A 64 32.63 12.35 0.91
C ALA A 64 31.61 12.10 2.06
N PRO A 65 30.40 12.67 2.04
CA PRO A 65 29.37 12.40 3.04
C PRO A 65 29.07 10.90 3.19
N ALA A 66 28.54 10.50 4.36
CA ALA A 66 28.07 9.12 4.53
C ALA A 66 26.93 8.83 3.54
N PRO A 67 26.89 7.64 2.91
CA PRO A 67 25.80 7.29 2.01
C PRO A 67 24.47 7.31 2.75
N HIS A 68 23.43 7.77 2.07
CA HIS A 68 22.07 7.63 2.58
C HIS A 68 21.66 6.17 2.54
N HIS A 69 21.26 5.64 3.69
CA HIS A 69 20.63 4.32 3.79
C HIS A 69 19.11 4.49 3.83
N ALA A 70 18.38 3.57 3.19
CA ALA A 70 16.92 3.56 3.19
C ALA A 70 16.33 3.47 4.61
N VAL A 71 17.05 2.79 5.51
CA VAL A 71 16.75 2.75 6.94
C VAL A 71 17.95 3.34 7.69
N PRO A 72 17.77 4.37 8.53
CA PRO A 72 18.86 4.96 9.32
C PRO A 72 19.57 3.90 10.16
N CYS A 73 20.90 3.89 10.10
CA CYS A 73 21.77 2.91 10.79
C CYS A 73 21.48 1.44 10.42
N GLY A 74 20.70 1.19 9.36
CA GLY A 74 20.34 -0.14 8.91
C GLY A 74 21.46 -0.79 8.13
N ARG A 75 21.73 -2.08 8.41
CA ARG A 75 22.68 -2.90 7.65
C ARG A 75 22.05 -3.57 6.43
N ALA A 76 20.75 -3.39 6.19
CA ALA A 76 20.06 -3.92 5.03
C ALA A 76 20.03 -2.90 3.89
N GLY A 77 20.42 -3.34 2.70
CA GLY A 77 20.28 -2.62 1.45
C GLY A 77 18.82 -2.54 0.99
N PRO A 78 18.50 -1.62 0.07
CA PRO A 78 17.14 -1.41 -0.41
C PRO A 78 16.53 -2.64 -1.10
N GLY A 79 17.34 -3.45 -1.80
CA GLY A 79 16.88 -4.68 -2.44
C GLY A 79 16.46 -5.73 -1.43
N LEU A 80 17.22 -5.89 -0.34
CA LEU A 80 16.83 -6.77 0.76
C LEU A 80 15.55 -6.31 1.46
N LEU A 81 15.43 -5.01 1.74
CA LEU A 81 14.22 -4.46 2.37
C LEU A 81 12.98 -4.68 1.48
N ALA A 82 13.11 -4.44 0.18
CA ALA A 82 12.05 -4.70 -0.78
C ALA A 82 11.69 -6.19 -0.83
N HIS A 83 12.69 -7.07 -0.87
CA HIS A 83 12.47 -8.52 -0.87
C HIS A 83 11.70 -8.98 0.39
N ILE A 84 12.12 -8.55 1.58
CA ILE A 84 11.45 -8.91 2.85
C ILE A 84 9.98 -8.47 2.83
N ALA A 85 9.71 -7.25 2.35
CA ALA A 85 8.36 -6.69 2.29
C ALA A 85 7.47 -7.45 1.29
N VAL A 86 7.94 -7.69 0.07
CA VAL A 86 7.21 -8.44 -0.97
C VAL A 86 6.97 -9.87 -0.51
N ALA A 87 8.01 -10.57 -0.05
CA ALA A 87 7.88 -11.94 0.43
C ALA A 87 6.86 -12.04 1.57
N LYS A 88 6.83 -11.06 2.48
CA LYS A 88 5.87 -11.08 3.59
C LYS A 88 4.43 -10.84 3.15
N PHE A 89 4.22 -9.82 2.32
CA PHE A 89 2.87 -9.29 2.08
C PHE A 89 2.23 -9.79 0.79
N ASP A 90 3.02 -10.01 -0.26
CA ASP A 90 2.55 -10.52 -1.55
C ASP A 90 2.62 -12.05 -1.59
N ASP A 91 3.76 -12.62 -1.15
CA ASP A 91 3.96 -14.09 -1.15
C ASP A 91 3.46 -14.76 0.14
N HIS A 92 2.91 -13.99 1.08
CA HIS A 92 2.41 -14.48 2.37
C HIS A 92 3.44 -15.29 3.19
N LEU A 93 4.74 -14.99 3.07
CA LEU A 93 5.82 -15.71 3.71
C LEU A 93 6.17 -15.12 5.10
N PRO A 94 5.90 -15.82 6.21
CA PRO A 94 6.17 -15.30 7.56
C PRO A 94 7.67 -15.03 7.79
N LEU A 95 7.98 -14.03 8.62
CA LEU A 95 9.37 -13.58 8.83
C LEU A 95 10.29 -14.68 9.39
N TYR A 96 9.79 -15.56 10.26
CA TYR A 96 10.61 -16.68 10.77
C TYR A 96 10.99 -17.65 9.64
N ARG A 97 10.07 -17.89 8.69
CA ARG A 97 10.31 -18.77 7.55
C ARG A 97 11.29 -18.12 6.56
N GLN A 98 11.19 -16.80 6.38
CA GLN A 98 12.21 -16.04 5.65
C GLN A 98 13.59 -16.20 6.28
N ALA A 99 13.70 -16.03 7.60
CA ALA A 99 14.96 -16.23 8.32
C ALA A 99 15.55 -17.65 8.13
N GLU A 100 14.72 -18.69 8.20
CA GLU A 100 15.13 -20.07 7.92
C GLU A 100 15.61 -20.27 6.49
N ILE A 101 14.95 -19.64 5.51
CA ILE A 101 15.37 -19.69 4.10
C ILE A 101 16.73 -19.00 3.94
N TYR A 102 16.92 -17.81 4.51
CA TYR A 102 18.18 -17.08 4.44
C TYR A 102 19.33 -17.84 5.10
N ALA A 103 19.05 -18.57 6.18
CA ALA A 103 20.04 -19.40 6.86
C ALA A 103 20.59 -20.53 5.97
N ARG A 104 19.82 -21.03 4.99
CA ARG A 104 20.28 -22.03 4.02
C ARG A 104 21.37 -21.48 3.08
N ASP A 105 21.39 -20.17 2.87
CA ASP A 105 22.42 -19.45 2.12
C ASP A 105 23.54 -18.92 3.05
N GLY A 106 23.60 -19.39 4.31
CA GLY A 106 24.57 -18.94 5.30
C GLY A 106 24.31 -17.52 5.84
N VAL A 107 23.09 -16.99 5.67
CA VAL A 107 22.69 -15.65 6.13
C VAL A 107 21.80 -15.77 7.36
N GLY A 108 22.42 -15.79 8.54
CA GLY A 108 21.72 -15.85 9.82
C GLY A 108 21.12 -14.50 10.23
N LEU A 109 19.80 -14.35 10.10
CA LEU A 109 19.06 -13.14 10.51
C LEU A 109 17.95 -13.51 11.49
N ALA A 110 17.89 -12.81 12.62
CA ALA A 110 16.82 -13.03 13.59
C ALA A 110 15.49 -12.44 13.08
N SER A 111 14.36 -13.09 13.40
CA SER A 111 13.02 -12.58 13.10
C SER A 111 12.77 -11.18 13.66
N SER A 112 13.36 -10.84 14.81
CA SER A 112 13.31 -9.50 15.40
C SER A 112 14.01 -8.45 14.53
N THR A 113 15.16 -8.80 13.94
CA THR A 113 15.88 -7.94 13.00
C THR A 113 15.05 -7.68 11.75
N LEU A 114 14.47 -8.74 11.15
CA LEU A 114 13.59 -8.62 9.98
C LEU A 114 12.35 -7.76 10.30
N SER A 115 11.75 -7.95 11.48
CA SER A 115 10.61 -7.15 11.93
C SER A 115 10.98 -5.68 12.12
N GLY A 116 12.15 -5.40 12.71
CA GLY A 116 12.66 -4.03 12.89
C GLY A 116 12.90 -3.34 11.56
N TRP A 117 13.55 -4.03 10.60
CA TRP A 117 13.76 -3.52 9.25
C TRP A 117 12.47 -3.27 8.49
N LEU A 118 11.49 -4.16 8.62
CA LEU A 118 10.18 -3.97 8.00
C LEU A 118 9.46 -2.76 8.57
N GLY A 119 9.50 -2.57 9.90
CA GLY A 119 8.92 -1.39 10.57
C GLY A 119 9.58 -0.09 10.10
N ALA A 120 10.91 -0.06 10.05
CA ALA A 120 11.63 1.11 9.55
C ALA A 120 11.36 1.37 8.06
N THR A 121 11.23 0.32 7.24
CA THR A 121 10.84 0.44 5.82
C THR A 121 9.46 1.07 5.69
N ALA A 122 8.50 0.63 6.52
CA ALA A 122 7.17 1.23 6.54
C ALA A 122 7.22 2.73 6.90
N THR A 123 8.04 3.12 7.89
CA THR A 123 8.25 4.53 8.24
C THR A 123 8.87 5.32 7.09
N THR A 124 9.91 4.80 6.43
CA THR A 124 10.56 5.46 5.29
C THR A 124 9.60 5.67 4.12
N LEU A 125 8.63 4.77 3.91
CA LEU A 125 7.65 4.86 2.83
C LEU A 125 6.47 5.80 3.13
N MET A 126 6.32 6.30 4.36
CA MET A 126 5.18 7.15 4.75
C MET A 126 4.95 8.38 3.86
N PRO A 127 5.98 9.14 3.40
CA PRO A 127 5.77 10.26 2.50
C PRO A 127 5.08 9.86 1.18
N LEU A 128 5.39 8.68 0.66
CA LEU A 128 4.74 8.13 -0.54
C LEU A 128 3.30 7.71 -0.24
N VAL A 129 3.05 7.11 0.92
CA VAL A 129 1.69 6.75 1.38
C VAL A 129 0.84 8.02 1.51
N ASP A 130 1.38 9.10 2.07
CA ASP A 130 0.67 10.37 2.23
C ASP A 130 0.42 11.09 0.90
N LEU A 131 1.35 10.98 -0.06
CA LEU A 131 1.15 11.46 -1.42
C LEU A 131 0.04 10.67 -2.12
N LEU A 132 0.12 9.34 -2.11
CA LEU A 132 -0.91 8.46 -2.67
C LEU A 132 -2.28 8.79 -2.08
N ARG A 133 -2.36 8.95 -0.75
CA ARG A 133 -3.59 9.34 -0.05
C ARG A 133 -4.17 10.65 -0.56
N ARG A 134 -3.34 11.68 -0.74
CA ARG A 134 -3.78 12.99 -1.24
C ARG A 134 -4.30 12.88 -2.67
N GLU A 135 -3.58 12.22 -3.56
CA GLU A 135 -3.99 12.01 -4.95
C GLU A 135 -5.30 11.24 -5.06
N VAL A 136 -5.45 10.20 -4.23
CA VAL A 136 -6.64 9.36 -4.13
C VAL A 136 -7.86 10.17 -3.69
N ILE A 137 -7.74 10.94 -2.62
CA ILE A 137 -8.86 11.69 -2.03
C ILE A 137 -9.23 12.90 -2.89
N ALA A 138 -8.23 13.69 -3.31
CA ALA A 138 -8.47 14.92 -4.07
C ALA A 138 -8.83 14.64 -5.54
N GLY A 139 -8.30 13.56 -6.13
CA GLY A 139 -8.44 13.25 -7.55
C GLY A 139 -9.67 12.42 -7.92
N SER A 140 -10.54 12.08 -6.97
CA SER A 140 -11.66 11.17 -7.17
C SER A 140 -13.01 11.85 -6.97
N ALA A 141 -13.96 11.63 -7.87
CA ALA A 141 -15.37 11.98 -7.65
C ALA A 141 -16.17 10.83 -7.00
N VAL A 142 -15.64 9.61 -7.10
CA VAL A 142 -16.22 8.39 -6.57
C VAL A 142 -15.13 7.60 -5.85
N LEU A 143 -15.36 7.25 -4.59
CA LEU A 143 -14.50 6.37 -3.81
C LEU A 143 -15.20 5.04 -3.55
N HIS A 144 -14.44 3.95 -3.47
CA HIS A 144 -14.96 2.68 -2.99
C HIS A 144 -14.39 2.42 -1.58
N GLY A 145 -15.25 2.19 -0.61
CA GLY A 145 -14.87 1.82 0.75
C GLY A 145 -15.24 0.37 1.04
N ASP A 146 -14.35 -0.36 1.69
CA ASP A 146 -14.59 -1.71 2.20
C ASP A 146 -13.98 -1.83 3.61
N ASP A 147 -14.73 -2.40 4.56
CA ASP A 147 -14.21 -2.67 5.92
C ASP A 147 -13.87 -4.15 6.01
N THR A 148 -12.57 -4.47 6.06
CA THR A 148 -12.13 -5.85 6.27
C THR A 148 -11.60 -6.01 7.69
N PRO A 149 -12.28 -6.80 8.53
CA PRO A 149 -11.76 -7.10 9.85
C PRO A 149 -10.46 -7.89 9.77
N ILE A 150 -9.41 -7.40 10.44
CA ILE A 150 -8.12 -8.10 10.56
C ILE A 150 -7.83 -8.28 12.05
N PRO A 151 -7.88 -9.51 12.58
CA PRO A 151 -7.52 -9.77 13.96
C PRO A 151 -6.09 -9.27 14.23
N VAL A 152 -5.91 -8.42 15.23
CA VAL A 152 -4.56 -8.03 15.67
C VAL A 152 -4.41 -8.18 17.18
N LEU A 153 -3.20 -8.56 17.59
CA LEU A 153 -2.87 -8.74 18.99
C LEU A 153 -2.70 -7.39 19.69
N ALA A 154 -3.21 -7.27 20.92
CA ALA A 154 -2.93 -6.17 21.81
C ALA A 154 -1.84 -6.56 22.80
N PRO A 155 -0.94 -5.64 23.20
CA PRO A 155 -0.23 -5.83 24.47
C PRO A 155 -1.26 -6.04 25.58
N GLY A 156 -1.20 -7.19 26.27
CA GLY A 156 -2.06 -7.50 27.43
C GLY A 156 -3.42 -8.16 27.14
N HIS A 157 -3.84 -8.37 25.89
CA HIS A 157 -5.10 -9.08 25.60
C HIS A 157 -4.89 -10.22 24.58
N ARG A 158 -5.46 -11.39 24.88
CA ARG A 158 -5.69 -12.46 23.89
C ARG A 158 -6.51 -11.87 22.74
N GLN A 159 -6.18 -12.29 21.51
CA GLN A 159 -6.86 -11.97 20.23
C GLN A 159 -8.11 -11.11 20.40
N ASP A 160 -7.98 -9.82 20.13
CA ASP A 160 -9.09 -8.87 20.20
C ASP A 160 -9.79 -8.86 18.82
N PRO A 161 -11.01 -9.43 18.70
CA PRO A 161 -11.75 -9.49 17.44
C PRO A 161 -12.25 -8.11 16.96
N ASP A 162 -12.11 -7.06 17.78
CA ASP A 162 -12.61 -5.72 17.50
C ASP A 162 -11.62 -4.82 16.74
N ARG A 163 -10.64 -5.41 16.06
CA ARG A 163 -9.67 -4.64 15.27
C ARG A 163 -9.96 -4.85 13.79
N THR A 164 -10.26 -3.78 13.06
CA THR A 164 -10.52 -3.83 11.62
C THR A 164 -9.68 -2.84 10.85
N ALA A 165 -9.18 -3.26 9.70
CA ALA A 165 -8.47 -2.40 8.78
C ALA A 165 -9.49 -1.87 7.77
N LEU A 166 -9.48 -0.56 7.56
CA LEU A 166 -10.33 0.04 6.55
C LEU A 166 -9.57 0.03 5.21
N ASP A 167 -10.09 -0.73 4.25
CA ASP A 167 -9.63 -0.71 2.86
C ASP A 167 -10.40 0.39 2.13
N LEU A 168 -9.75 1.52 1.90
CA LEU A 168 -10.32 2.59 1.10
C LEU A 168 -9.69 2.58 -0.28
N ARG A 169 -10.39 1.93 -1.22
CA ARG A 169 -10.00 1.88 -2.62
C ARG A 169 -10.59 3.05 -3.36
N ALA A 170 -9.80 4.10 -3.48
CA ALA A 170 -10.10 5.20 -4.37
C ALA A 170 -9.68 4.87 -5.80
N ARG A 171 -10.62 4.42 -6.62
CA ARG A 171 -10.33 4.21 -8.04
C ARG A 171 -10.50 5.51 -8.81
N ARG A 172 -9.40 6.23 -9.06
CA ARG A 172 -9.37 7.18 -10.17
C ARG A 172 -9.44 6.38 -11.47
N ALA A 173 -10.40 6.69 -12.35
CA ALA A 173 -10.35 6.16 -13.71
C ALA A 173 -9.11 6.74 -14.39
N SER A 174 -8.16 5.87 -14.76
CA SER A 174 -6.95 6.29 -15.48
C SER A 174 -7.32 7.07 -16.75
N PRO A 175 -6.71 8.24 -17.01
CA PRO A 175 -6.76 8.85 -18.34
C PRO A 175 -6.10 7.97 -19.41
N TRP A 176 -5.27 7.00 -19.00
CA TRP A 176 -4.34 6.27 -19.86
C TRP A 176 -4.69 4.79 -20.06
N GLY A 177 -5.93 4.37 -19.80
CA GLY A 177 -6.39 3.00 -20.08
C GLY A 177 -5.67 1.87 -19.34
N HIS A 178 -4.64 2.17 -18.53
CA HIS A 178 -3.88 1.18 -17.78
C HIS A 178 -4.62 0.76 -16.50
N PRO A 179 -4.89 -0.54 -16.29
CA PRO A 179 -5.50 -1.06 -15.05
C PRO A 179 -4.69 -0.73 -13.78
N SER A 180 -3.38 -0.51 -13.95
CA SER A 180 -2.38 -0.31 -12.91
C SER A 180 -2.42 1.07 -12.24
N ALA A 181 -3.15 2.06 -12.77
CA ALA A 181 -3.26 3.39 -12.17
C ALA A 181 -4.36 3.49 -11.09
N SER A 182 -4.67 2.37 -10.43
CA SER A 182 -5.60 2.33 -9.31
C SER A 182 -4.82 2.46 -7.99
N GLY A 183 -4.87 3.65 -7.39
CA GLY A 183 -4.32 3.88 -6.05
C GLY A 183 -5.24 3.31 -4.98
N GLY A 184 -4.82 2.28 -4.27
CA GLY A 184 -5.45 1.85 -3.02
C GLY A 184 -4.74 2.48 -1.84
N VAL A 185 -5.47 3.03 -0.88
CA VAL A 185 -4.88 3.53 0.37
C VAL A 185 -5.43 2.70 1.50
N LEU A 186 -4.58 1.83 2.05
CA LEU A 186 -4.90 1.04 3.22
C LEU A 186 -4.60 1.85 4.48
N ARG A 187 -5.58 1.99 5.38
CA ARG A 187 -5.32 2.51 6.72
C ARG A 187 -5.78 1.51 7.77
N LEU A 188 -4.80 0.90 8.44
CA LEU A 188 -5.02 0.12 9.65
C LEU A 188 -5.44 1.05 10.79
N ALA A 189 -6.56 0.73 11.43
CA ALA A 189 -7.13 1.51 12.52
C ALA A 189 -7.72 0.61 13.62
N ARG A 190 -7.92 1.15 14.83
CA ARG A 190 -8.73 0.52 15.88
C ARG A 190 -10.20 0.91 15.63
N ARG A 191 -11.17 0.00 15.83
CA ARG A 191 -12.60 0.29 15.63
C ARG A 191 -13.05 1.44 16.54
N ARG A 192 -13.53 2.53 15.92
CA ARG A 192 -14.60 3.45 16.35
C ARG A 192 -14.87 4.36 15.14
N GLY A 193 -16.14 4.63 14.83
CA GLY A 193 -16.60 5.39 13.65
C GLY A 193 -16.01 6.80 13.48
N GLU A 194 -15.27 7.29 14.47
CA GLU A 194 -14.43 8.50 14.42
C GLU A 194 -13.42 8.52 13.26
N ARG A 195 -13.07 7.35 12.70
CA ARG A 195 -11.91 7.24 11.80
C ARG A 195 -12.21 7.28 10.30
N PRO A 196 -13.28 6.67 9.76
CA PRO A 196 -13.72 6.97 8.39
C PRO A 196 -13.94 8.47 8.21
N LEU A 197 -14.54 9.13 9.22
CA LEU A 197 -14.72 10.59 9.27
C LEU A 197 -13.39 11.35 9.14
N ALA A 198 -12.39 11.01 9.95
CA ALA A 198 -11.07 11.65 9.86
C ALA A 198 -10.31 11.30 8.58
N HIS A 199 -10.46 10.07 8.08
CA HIS A 199 -9.77 9.62 6.88
C HIS A 199 -10.29 10.34 5.63
N LEU A 200 -11.61 10.50 5.55
CA LEU A 200 -12.35 11.11 4.45
C LEU A 200 -12.77 12.56 4.71
N ALA A 201 -12.21 13.22 5.72
CA ALA A 201 -12.57 14.59 6.08
C ALA A 201 -12.47 15.56 4.88
N GLY A 202 -11.45 15.38 4.03
CA GLY A 202 -11.24 16.19 2.83
C GLY A 202 -11.91 15.67 1.55
N PHE A 203 -12.66 14.56 1.61
CA PHE A 203 -13.36 14.02 0.45
C PHE A 203 -14.78 14.58 0.36
N SER A 204 -15.22 14.90 -0.85
CA SER A 204 -16.63 15.17 -1.19
C SER A 204 -16.96 14.43 -2.48
N GLY A 205 -18.10 13.76 -2.54
CA GLY A 205 -18.51 12.97 -3.70
C GLY A 205 -19.32 11.74 -3.34
N VAL A 206 -19.24 10.72 -4.18
CA VAL A 206 -19.94 9.45 -3.99
C VAL A 206 -19.04 8.44 -3.28
N LEU A 207 -19.53 7.85 -2.19
CA LEU A 207 -18.88 6.71 -1.54
C LEU A 207 -19.66 5.43 -1.87
N VAL A 208 -19.02 4.55 -2.63
CA VAL A 208 -19.50 3.19 -2.90
C VAL A 208 -19.02 2.28 -1.78
N ALA A 209 -19.89 1.91 -0.86
CA ALA A 209 -19.53 1.09 0.30
C ALA A 209 -20.52 -0.05 0.54
N ASP A 210 -20.18 -0.95 1.45
CA ASP A 210 -21.16 -1.86 2.03
C ASP A 210 -22.06 -1.13 3.05
N GLY A 211 -22.97 -1.87 3.66
CA GLY A 211 -23.87 -1.34 4.69
C GLY A 211 -23.23 -1.21 6.09
N TYR A 212 -21.90 -1.07 6.19
CA TYR A 212 -21.24 -1.00 7.48
C TYR A 212 -21.62 0.26 8.26
N ALA A 213 -22.06 0.07 9.51
CA ALA A 213 -22.53 1.16 10.36
C ALA A 213 -21.46 2.23 10.65
N GLY A 214 -20.17 1.90 10.53
CA GLY A 214 -19.08 2.87 10.72
C GLY A 214 -19.03 3.98 9.65
N PHE A 215 -19.73 3.82 8.52
CA PHE A 215 -19.84 4.86 7.49
C PHE A 215 -20.98 5.85 7.74
N LYS A 216 -21.92 5.59 8.66
CA LYS A 216 -23.13 6.43 8.84
C LYS A 216 -22.82 7.92 9.01
N GLY A 217 -21.83 8.25 9.84
CA GLY A 217 -21.43 9.65 10.07
C GLY A 217 -20.93 10.37 8.81
N LEU A 218 -20.48 9.64 7.78
CA LEU A 218 -20.05 10.25 6.51
C LEU A 218 -21.21 10.81 5.69
N TYR A 219 -22.41 10.30 5.91
CA TYR A 219 -23.62 10.68 5.18
C TYR A 219 -24.44 11.74 5.93
N GLU A 220 -24.01 12.14 7.13
CA GLU A 220 -24.68 13.16 7.92
C GLU A 220 -24.38 14.56 7.38
N LYS A 221 -25.41 15.42 7.30
CA LYS A 221 -25.28 16.81 6.86
C LYS A 221 -24.35 17.64 7.74
N ALA A 222 -24.25 17.28 9.03
CA ALA A 222 -23.40 17.95 10.01
C ALA A 222 -21.90 17.66 9.83
N ARG A 223 -21.52 16.74 8.93
CA ARG A 223 -20.12 16.44 8.64
C ARG A 223 -19.41 17.67 8.08
N LEU A 224 -18.20 17.93 8.58
CA LEU A 224 -17.32 18.93 7.98
C LEU A 224 -17.05 18.56 6.51
N GLY A 225 -17.31 19.48 5.57
CA GLY A 225 -17.26 19.21 4.13
C GLY A 225 -18.56 18.64 3.53
N GLY A 226 -19.63 18.57 4.32
CA GLY A 226 -20.97 18.14 3.89
C GLY A 226 -21.14 16.62 3.81
N ALA A 227 -22.40 16.18 3.74
CA ALA A 227 -22.75 14.78 3.57
C ALA A 227 -22.19 14.21 2.25
N LEU A 228 -21.59 13.02 2.31
CA LEU A 228 -21.27 12.26 1.10
C LEU A 228 -22.55 11.70 0.46
N THR A 229 -22.49 11.44 -0.84
CA THR A 229 -23.53 10.68 -1.53
C THR A 229 -23.29 9.19 -1.32
N GLU A 230 -24.23 8.51 -0.68
CA GLU A 230 -24.16 7.07 -0.46
C GLU A 230 -24.49 6.30 -1.75
N ALA A 231 -23.67 5.29 -2.06
CA ALA A 231 -23.97 4.30 -3.08
C ALA A 231 -23.69 2.89 -2.54
N ALA A 232 -24.69 2.02 -2.56
CA ALA A 232 -24.51 0.65 -2.10
C ALA A 232 -23.68 -0.18 -3.09
N CYS A 233 -22.73 -0.96 -2.57
CA CYS A 233 -21.88 -1.83 -3.37
C CYS A 233 -22.62 -3.07 -3.88
N TRP A 234 -22.79 -3.17 -5.21
CA TRP A 234 -23.43 -4.33 -5.86
C TRP A 234 -22.75 -5.67 -5.57
N ALA A 235 -21.44 -5.68 -5.33
CA ALA A 235 -20.72 -6.91 -5.00
C ALA A 235 -21.15 -7.46 -3.63
N HIS A 236 -21.34 -6.57 -2.65
CA HIS A 236 -21.81 -6.93 -1.30
C HIS A 236 -23.27 -7.38 -1.32
N VAL A 237 -24.14 -6.67 -2.03
CA VAL A 237 -25.55 -7.06 -2.23
C VAL A 237 -25.63 -8.46 -2.85
N ARG A 238 -24.91 -8.68 -3.95
CA ARG A 238 -24.88 -9.98 -4.64
C ARG A 238 -24.38 -11.11 -3.74
N ARG A 239 -23.31 -10.88 -2.97
CA ARG A 239 -22.72 -11.89 -2.06
C ARG A 239 -23.77 -12.40 -1.07
N LYS A 240 -24.49 -11.50 -0.40
CA LYS A 240 -25.51 -11.88 0.60
C LYS A 240 -26.69 -12.64 0.01
N ILE A 241 -27.13 -12.26 -1.20
CA ILE A 241 -28.18 -12.99 -1.92
C ILE A 241 -27.69 -14.38 -2.34
N PHE A 242 -26.42 -14.48 -2.77
CA PHE A 242 -25.81 -15.77 -3.10
C PHE A 242 -25.71 -16.70 -1.90
N ASP A 243 -25.32 -16.19 -0.72
CA ASP A 243 -25.25 -16.98 0.52
C ASP A 243 -26.61 -17.63 0.82
N VAL A 244 -27.72 -16.88 0.65
CA VAL A 244 -29.09 -17.41 0.81
C VAL A 244 -29.41 -18.47 -0.25
N TYR A 245 -29.10 -18.19 -1.52
CA TYR A 245 -29.34 -19.15 -2.60
C TYR A 245 -28.58 -20.46 -2.39
N ALA A 246 -27.29 -20.38 -2.05
CA ALA A 246 -26.45 -21.54 -1.80
C ALA A 246 -26.95 -22.39 -0.62
N ALA A 247 -27.49 -21.75 0.43
CA ALA A 247 -28.01 -22.44 1.61
C ALA A 247 -29.41 -23.06 1.39
N THR A 248 -30.25 -22.47 0.54
CA THR A 248 -31.70 -22.78 0.49
C THR A 248 -32.21 -23.23 -0.86
N GLY A 249 -31.48 -22.99 -1.95
CA GLY A 249 -31.98 -23.19 -3.32
C GLY A 249 -33.11 -22.23 -3.71
N SER A 250 -33.32 -21.14 -2.95
CA SER A 250 -34.44 -20.21 -3.16
C SER A 250 -34.54 -19.69 -4.60
N VAL A 251 -35.70 -19.93 -5.22
CA VAL A 251 -36.02 -19.43 -6.58
C VAL A 251 -35.96 -17.90 -6.62
N LEU A 252 -36.41 -17.24 -5.56
CA LEU A 252 -36.39 -15.79 -5.43
C LEU A 252 -34.95 -15.24 -5.39
N ALA A 253 -34.07 -15.91 -4.64
CA ALA A 253 -32.65 -15.56 -4.61
C ALA A 253 -31.97 -15.80 -5.97
N ALA A 254 -32.32 -16.89 -6.67
CA ALA A 254 -31.84 -17.15 -8.03
C ALA A 254 -32.26 -16.05 -9.02
N GLU A 255 -33.52 -15.60 -8.96
CA GLU A 255 -34.02 -14.51 -9.79
C GLU A 255 -33.28 -13.19 -9.50
N ALA A 256 -33.07 -12.84 -8.22
CA ALA A 256 -32.28 -11.68 -7.85
C ALA A 256 -30.86 -11.75 -8.42
N LEU A 257 -30.19 -12.91 -8.32
CA LEU A 257 -28.85 -13.11 -8.88
C LEU A 257 -28.83 -12.95 -10.40
N ALA A 258 -29.85 -13.43 -11.11
CA ALA A 258 -29.97 -13.27 -12.55
C ALA A 258 -30.14 -11.79 -12.94
N ARG A 259 -31.01 -11.06 -12.23
CA ARG A 259 -31.24 -9.62 -12.44
C ARG A 259 -29.97 -8.79 -12.18
N ILE A 260 -29.26 -9.08 -11.09
CA ILE A 260 -27.96 -8.45 -10.81
C ILE A 260 -26.92 -8.84 -11.88
N GLY A 261 -26.92 -10.10 -12.30
CA GLY A 261 -26.03 -10.62 -13.34
C GLY A 261 -26.16 -9.87 -14.67
N ALA A 262 -27.38 -9.43 -15.03
CA ALA A 262 -27.61 -8.61 -16.21
C ALA A 262 -26.90 -7.25 -16.14
N LEU A 263 -26.86 -6.61 -14.96
CA LEU A 263 -26.10 -5.37 -14.74
C LEU A 263 -24.60 -5.59 -14.98
N TYR A 264 -24.05 -6.69 -14.43
CA TYR A 264 -22.64 -7.05 -14.62
C TYR A 264 -22.33 -7.40 -16.08
N GLY A 265 -23.30 -7.99 -16.80
CA GLY A 265 -23.20 -8.24 -18.24
C GLY A 265 -22.98 -6.98 -19.05
N ILE A 266 -23.69 -5.90 -18.72
CA ILE A 266 -23.47 -4.58 -19.34
C ILE A 266 -22.08 -4.06 -19.00
N GLU A 267 -21.70 -4.04 -17.72
CA GLU A 267 -20.42 -3.48 -17.26
C GLU A 267 -19.20 -4.17 -17.87
N ARG A 268 -19.26 -5.49 -18.15
CA ARG A 268 -18.19 -6.20 -18.87
C ARG A 268 -17.90 -5.59 -20.25
N GLY A 269 -18.95 -5.19 -20.98
CA GLY A 269 -18.83 -4.52 -22.28
C GLY A 269 -18.45 -3.03 -22.20
N LEU A 270 -18.33 -2.47 -21.00
CA LEU A 270 -17.94 -1.08 -20.76
C LEU A 270 -16.49 -0.93 -20.29
N HIS A 271 -15.81 -2.04 -20.00
CA HIS A 271 -14.41 -2.02 -19.59
C HIS A 271 -13.54 -1.38 -20.67
N GLY A 272 -12.64 -0.46 -20.27
CA GLY A 272 -11.76 0.28 -21.18
C GLY A 272 -12.41 1.43 -21.96
N LYS A 273 -13.75 1.62 -21.90
CA LYS A 273 -14.41 2.74 -22.59
C LYS A 273 -14.22 4.07 -21.86
N PRO A 274 -14.21 5.22 -22.58
CA PRO A 274 -14.18 6.56 -22.00
C PRO A 274 -15.31 6.82 -20.98
N PRO A 275 -15.10 7.68 -19.96
CA PRO A 275 -16.07 7.95 -18.91
C PRO A 275 -17.46 8.39 -19.40
N ASP A 276 -17.51 9.24 -20.43
CA ASP A 276 -18.74 9.76 -21.03
C ASP A 276 -19.52 8.64 -21.74
N ALA A 277 -18.84 7.76 -22.49
CA ALA A 277 -19.44 6.60 -23.13
C ALA A 277 -20.00 5.62 -22.08
N ARG A 278 -19.25 5.35 -21.00
CA ARG A 278 -19.73 4.52 -19.90
C ARG A 278 -20.98 5.13 -19.24
N SER A 279 -20.98 6.45 -19.03
CA SER A 279 -22.13 7.15 -18.46
C SER A 279 -23.37 7.02 -19.34
N ARG A 280 -23.25 7.29 -20.65
CA ARG A 280 -24.36 7.15 -21.62
C ARG A 280 -24.93 5.73 -21.63
N GLU A 281 -24.07 4.71 -21.73
CA GLU A 281 -24.49 3.30 -21.73
C GLU A 281 -25.18 2.89 -20.43
N ARG A 282 -24.67 3.34 -19.28
CA ARG A 282 -25.31 3.08 -17.97
C ARG A 282 -26.68 3.74 -17.87
N GLN A 283 -26.85 4.97 -18.37
CA GLN A 283 -28.15 5.64 -18.39
C GLN A 283 -29.14 4.93 -19.32
N ALA A 284 -28.69 4.48 -20.50
CA ALA A 284 -29.56 3.83 -21.48
C ALA A 284 -29.94 2.39 -21.10
N ARG A 285 -29.00 1.62 -20.52
CA ARG A 285 -29.15 0.16 -20.36
C ARG A 285 -29.16 -0.30 -18.91
N THR A 286 -28.27 0.21 -18.07
CA THR A 286 -28.17 -0.23 -16.66
C THR A 286 -29.30 0.37 -15.81
N LYS A 287 -29.61 1.65 -15.98
CA LYS A 287 -30.65 2.37 -15.22
C LYS A 287 -32.04 1.71 -15.29
N PRO A 288 -32.60 1.35 -16.47
CA PRO A 288 -33.91 0.70 -16.52
C PRO A 288 -33.92 -0.66 -15.81
N LEU A 289 -32.84 -1.45 -15.93
CA LEU A 289 -32.73 -2.73 -15.24
C LEU A 289 -32.62 -2.56 -13.71
N ALA A 290 -31.86 -1.58 -13.25
CA ALA A 290 -31.75 -1.27 -11.82
C ALA A 290 -33.10 -0.78 -11.24
N ALA A 291 -33.83 0.05 -11.98
CA ALA A 291 -35.18 0.49 -11.59
C ALA A 291 -36.17 -0.69 -11.53
N ALA A 292 -36.14 -1.58 -12.53
CA ALA A 292 -36.98 -2.78 -12.54
C ALA A 292 -36.62 -3.74 -11.39
N LEU A 293 -35.33 -3.90 -11.07
CA LEU A 293 -34.88 -4.69 -9.93
C LEU A 293 -35.37 -4.08 -8.60
N LYS A 294 -35.36 -2.75 -8.45
CA LYS A 294 -35.92 -2.08 -7.27
C LYS A 294 -37.41 -2.38 -7.11
N VAL A 295 -38.20 -2.15 -8.16
CA VAL A 295 -39.66 -2.41 -8.14
C VAL A 295 -39.98 -3.87 -7.84
N TRP A 296 -39.17 -4.80 -8.37
CA TRP A 296 -39.29 -6.22 -8.06
C TRP A 296 -38.98 -6.51 -6.58
N ALA A 297 -37.88 -5.97 -6.05
CA ALA A 297 -37.45 -6.21 -4.68
C ALA A 297 -38.40 -5.62 -3.62
N GLU A 298 -39.14 -4.56 -3.96
CA GLU A 298 -40.17 -3.95 -3.08
C GLU A 298 -41.48 -4.76 -3.05
N LYS A 299 -41.68 -5.69 -4.00
CA LYS A 299 -42.89 -6.52 -4.12
C LYS A 299 -42.69 -7.98 -3.74
N ALA A 300 -41.44 -8.45 -3.83
CA ALA A 300 -41.01 -9.81 -3.52
C ALA A 300 -40.93 -10.06 -2.01
#